data_AF-A0A8J4UZN1-F1
#
_entry.id   AF-A0A8J4UZN1-F1
#
_cell.length_a   1.000
_cell.length_b   1.000
_cell.length_c   1.000
_cell.angle_alpha   90.00
_cell.angle_beta   90.00
_cell.angle_gamma   90.00
#
_symmetry.space_group_name_H-M   'P 1'
#
loop_
_entity.id
_entity.type
_entity.pdbx_description
1 polymer ?
#
loop_
_entity_poly.entity_id
_entity_poly.type
_entity_poly.pdbx_seq_one_letter_code
_entity_poly.pdbx_strand_id
1 'polypeptide(L)'
;TDLKSSLQHLQDKCQVLKKLKSNYEQTGKCITHQTKKTELQIKKEFEKLHQFLQDEEASRLAALRQEEEEKSVTMKQNIEEINIWILYLYYILKMAKDEMGSESLTFMQSLRALAKGRAQRFFQEPQMIPESLINEAKHLGNLTFRVWQNMLEIVQY
;
A
#
# COMPACT_ATOMS: atom_id res chain seq x y z
N THR A 1 75.20 14.33 -45.97
CA THR A 1 74.90 14.19 -44.52
C THR A 1 73.43 14.44 -44.21
N ASP A 2 72.73 15.32 -44.93
CA ASP A 2 71.30 15.64 -44.72
C ASP A 2 70.28 14.52 -45.01
N LEU A 3 70.55 13.64 -45.99
CA LEU A 3 69.59 12.58 -46.32
C LEU A 3 69.47 11.53 -45.20
N LYS A 4 70.60 11.21 -44.54
CA LYS A 4 70.66 10.21 -43.47
C LYS A 4 69.98 10.70 -42.19
N SER A 5 70.14 11.98 -41.84
CA SER A 5 69.43 12.59 -40.70
C SER A 5 67.92 12.68 -40.97
N SER A 6 67.53 13.05 -42.19
CA SER A 6 66.11 13.09 -42.60
C SER A 6 65.46 11.71 -42.53
N LEU A 7 66.16 10.65 -42.96
CA LEU A 7 65.69 9.27 -42.86
C LEU A 7 65.51 8.83 -41.41
N GLN A 8 66.47 9.15 -40.53
CA GLN A 8 66.38 8.83 -39.10
C GLN A 8 65.18 9.50 -38.45
N HIS A 9 64.95 10.80 -38.72
CA HIS A 9 63.81 11.54 -38.20
C HIS A 9 62.46 10.93 -38.63
N LEU A 10 62.34 10.49 -39.88
CA LEU A 10 61.14 9.79 -40.36
C LEU A 10 60.94 8.45 -39.65
N GLN A 11 62.02 7.72 -39.37
CA GLN A 11 61.97 6.44 -38.66
C GLN A 11 61.51 6.62 -37.20
N ASP A 12 62.01 7.63 -36.51
CA ASP A 12 61.60 7.98 -35.15
C ASP A 12 60.12 8.39 -35.10
N LYS A 13 59.67 9.22 -36.06
CA LYS A 13 58.26 9.61 -36.20
C LYS A 13 57.35 8.41 -36.44
N CYS A 14 57.77 7.46 -37.27
CA CYS A 14 57.06 6.20 -37.47
C CYS A 14 56.93 5.38 -36.17
N GLN A 15 57.95 5.34 -35.32
CA GLN A 15 57.87 4.67 -34.02
C GLN A 15 56.89 5.36 -33.07
N VAL A 16 56.91 6.70 -33.02
CA VAL A 16 55.95 7.49 -32.22
C VAL A 16 54.51 7.22 -32.68
N LEU A 17 54.26 7.23 -33.99
CA LEU A 17 52.92 6.97 -34.54
C LEU A 17 52.45 5.53 -34.24
N LYS A 18 53.34 4.53 -34.28
CA LYS A 18 53.02 3.15 -33.89
C LYS A 18 52.62 3.05 -32.42
N LYS A 19 53.36 3.71 -31.52
CA LYS A 19 53.03 3.75 -30.09
C LYS A 19 51.69 4.45 -29.86
N LEU A 20 51.47 5.59 -30.53
CA LEU A 20 50.20 6.33 -30.44
C LEU A 20 49.01 5.47 -30.91
N LYS A 21 49.16 4.76 -32.04
CA LYS A 21 48.15 3.83 -32.54
C LYS A 21 47.81 2.75 -31.51
N SER A 22 48.82 2.13 -30.90
CA SER A 22 48.62 1.10 -29.86
C SER A 22 47.89 1.67 -28.63
N ASN A 23 48.25 2.88 -28.19
CA ASN A 23 47.55 3.56 -27.10
C ASN A 23 46.06 3.82 -27.43
N TYR A 24 45.75 4.23 -28.67
CA TYR A 24 44.37 4.43 -29.10
C TYR A 24 43.57 3.12 -29.18
N GLU A 25 44.18 2.04 -29.66
CA GLU A 25 43.56 0.70 -29.66
C GLU A 25 43.26 0.23 -28.22
N GLN A 26 44.17 0.46 -27.27
CA GLN A 26 43.95 0.16 -25.86
C GLN A 26 42.83 1.02 -25.27
N THR A 27 42.82 2.32 -25.58
CA THR A 27 41.78 3.25 -25.13
C THR A 27 40.40 2.81 -25.63
N GLY A 28 40.28 2.39 -26.89
CA GLY A 28 39.02 1.87 -27.44
C GLY A 28 38.51 0.61 -26.70
N LYS A 29 39.42 -0.29 -26.30
CA LYS A 29 39.08 -1.46 -25.47
C LYS A 29 38.61 -1.05 -24.08
N CYS A 30 39.28 -0.08 -23.45
CA CYS A 30 38.87 0.46 -22.15
C CYS A 30 37.49 1.10 -22.20
N ILE A 31 37.20 1.92 -23.23
CA ILE A 31 35.87 2.53 -23.44
C ILE A 31 34.81 1.44 -23.52
N THR A 32 35.02 0.43 -24.37
CA THR A 32 34.05 -0.67 -24.55
C THR A 32 33.79 -1.43 -23.24
N HIS A 33 34.85 -1.70 -22.46
CA HIS A 33 34.71 -2.37 -21.17
C HIS A 33 33.95 -1.49 -20.15
N GLN A 34 34.31 -0.21 -20.08
CA GLN A 34 33.68 0.74 -19.17
C GLN A 34 32.19 0.92 -19.50
N THR A 35 31.82 1.02 -20.78
CA THR A 35 30.41 1.09 -21.20
C THR A 35 29.62 -0.09 -20.66
N LYS A 36 30.09 -1.33 -20.86
CA LYS A 36 29.40 -2.53 -20.36
C LYS A 36 29.27 -2.55 -18.85
N LYS A 37 30.32 -2.14 -18.13
CA LYS A 37 30.30 -2.04 -16.67
C LYS A 37 29.27 -1.02 -16.20
N THR A 38 29.26 0.17 -16.80
CA THR A 38 28.32 1.24 -16.46
C THR A 38 26.88 0.85 -16.79
N GLU A 39 26.62 0.19 -17.92
CA GLU A 39 25.30 -0.34 -18.27
C GLU A 39 24.79 -1.31 -17.20
N LEU A 40 25.63 -2.24 -16.73
CA LEU A 40 25.27 -3.17 -15.66
C LEU A 40 24.95 -2.44 -14.35
N GLN A 41 25.73 -1.40 -14.02
CA GLN A 41 25.51 -0.62 -12.81
C GLN A 41 24.20 0.19 -12.88
N ILE A 42 23.91 0.83 -14.02
CA ILE A 42 22.63 1.51 -14.26
C ILE A 42 21.47 0.54 -14.04
N LYS A 43 21.52 -0.65 -14.66
CA LYS A 43 20.47 -1.68 -14.50
C LYS A 43 20.25 -2.07 -13.04
N LYS A 44 21.33 -2.29 -12.29
CA LYS A 44 21.26 -2.64 -10.86
C LYS A 44 20.60 -1.55 -10.02
N GLU A 45 20.89 -0.27 -10.28
CA GLU A 45 20.24 0.82 -9.55
C GLU A 45 18.74 0.89 -9.86
N PHE A 46 18.34 0.70 -11.12
CA PHE A 46 16.92 0.61 -11.48
C PHE A 46 16.23 -0.61 -10.88
N GLU A 47 16.88 -1.77 -10.81
CA GLU A 47 16.34 -2.96 -10.13
C GLU A 47 16.03 -2.69 -8.66
N LYS A 48 16.92 -1.99 -7.94
CA LYS A 48 16.66 -1.58 -6.55
C LYS A 48 15.44 -0.67 -6.43
N LEU A 49 15.31 0.31 -7.33
CA LEU A 49 14.17 1.24 -7.35
C LEU A 49 12.85 0.51 -7.65
N HIS A 50 12.86 -0.43 -8.59
CA HIS A 50 11.68 -1.24 -8.89
C HIS A 50 11.28 -2.12 -7.69
N GLN A 51 12.24 -2.77 -7.03
CA GLN A 51 11.96 -3.58 -5.85
C GLN A 51 11.36 -2.73 -4.72
N PHE A 52 11.95 -1.57 -4.44
CA PHE A 52 11.42 -0.63 -3.46
C PHE A 52 9.97 -0.24 -3.76
N LEU A 53 9.66 0.08 -5.02
CA LEU A 53 8.31 0.44 -5.44
C LEU A 53 7.32 -0.71 -5.25
N GLN A 54 7.73 -1.94 -5.57
CA GLN A 54 6.91 -3.14 -5.36
C GLN A 54 6.63 -3.37 -3.87
N ASP A 55 7.63 -3.20 -3.02
CA ASP A 55 7.50 -3.39 -1.57
C ASP A 55 6.58 -2.32 -0.95
N GLU A 56 6.72 -1.06 -1.37
CA GLU A 56 5.86 0.05 -0.92
C GLU A 56 4.40 -0.14 -1.40
N GLU A 57 4.18 -0.58 -2.64
CA GLU A 57 2.85 -0.93 -3.16
C GLU A 57 2.23 -2.09 -2.37
N ALA A 58 2.98 -3.18 -2.18
CA ALA A 58 2.51 -4.36 -1.45
C ALA A 58 2.14 -4.03 0.01
N SER A 59 2.98 -3.24 0.70
CA SER A 59 2.72 -2.81 2.08
C SER A 59 1.45 -1.98 2.20
N ARG A 60 1.21 -1.06 1.25
CA ARG A 60 -0.01 -0.24 1.23
C ARG A 60 -1.27 -1.04 0.91
N LEU A 61 -1.19 -1.96 -0.05
CA LEU A 61 -2.30 -2.87 -0.36
C LEU A 61 -2.63 -3.75 0.84
N ALA A 62 -1.62 -4.23 1.59
CA ALA A 62 -1.84 -4.98 2.82
C ALA A 62 -2.56 -4.12 3.88
N ALA A 63 -2.14 -2.87 4.09
CA ALA A 63 -2.81 -1.95 5.01
C ALA A 63 -4.26 -1.64 4.60
N LEU A 64 -4.55 -1.54 3.30
CA LEU A 64 -5.90 -1.39 2.77
C LEU A 64 -6.76 -2.64 3.04
N ARG A 65 -6.21 -3.84 2.82
CA ARG A 65 -6.89 -5.12 3.09
C ARG A 65 -7.19 -5.31 4.57
N GLN A 66 -6.28 -4.94 5.45
CA GLN A 66 -6.51 -4.96 6.88
C GLN A 66 -7.69 -4.05 7.27
N GLU A 67 -7.73 -2.83 6.73
CA GLU A 67 -8.84 -1.90 7.01
C GLU A 67 -10.19 -2.42 6.47
N GLU A 68 -10.20 -3.04 5.29
CA GLU A 68 -11.38 -3.72 4.74
C GLU A 68 -11.87 -4.82 5.69
N GLU A 69 -10.96 -5.67 6.16
CA GLU A 69 -11.30 -6.79 7.04
C GLU A 69 -11.87 -6.32 8.38
N GLU A 70 -11.19 -5.37 9.05
CA GLU A 70 -11.64 -4.79 10.31
C GLU A 70 -13.06 -4.21 10.18
N LYS A 71 -13.30 -3.38 9.15
CA LYS A 71 -14.61 -2.75 8.92
C LYS A 71 -15.69 -3.76 8.55
N SER A 72 -15.34 -4.78 7.76
CA SER A 72 -16.27 -5.87 7.38
C SER A 72 -16.69 -6.71 8.58
N VAL A 73 -15.75 -7.03 9.49
CA VAL A 73 -16.04 -7.74 10.74
C VAL A 73 -16.97 -6.93 11.64
N THR A 74 -16.69 -5.64 11.83
CA THR A 74 -17.57 -4.76 12.61
C THR A 74 -18.97 -4.69 12.01
N MET A 75 -19.09 -4.60 10.68
CA MET A 75 -20.39 -4.56 10.03
C MET A 75 -21.18 -5.86 10.23
N LYS A 76 -20.53 -7.03 10.16
CA LYS A 76 -21.16 -8.32 10.44
C LYS A 76 -21.66 -8.41 11.89
N GLN A 77 -20.89 -7.92 12.86
CA GLN A 77 -21.29 -7.89 14.27
C GLN A 77 -22.52 -7.00 14.47
N ASN A 78 -22.54 -5.80 13.87
CA ASN A 78 -23.69 -4.90 13.95
C ASN A 78 -24.96 -5.53 13.36
N ILE A 79 -24.84 -6.25 12.23
CA ILE A 79 -25.98 -6.98 11.63
C ILE A 79 -26.49 -8.07 12.59
N GLU A 80 -25.60 -8.83 13.21
CA GLU A 80 -26.00 -9.90 14.13
C GLU A 80 -26.69 -9.34 15.37
N GLU A 81 -26.19 -8.23 15.93
CA GLU A 81 -26.88 -7.53 17.00
C GLU A 81 -28.29 -7.12 16.56
N ILE A 82 -28.44 -6.47 15.41
CA ILE A 82 -29.75 -6.07 14.83
C ILE A 82 -30.68 -7.29 14.68
N ASN A 83 -30.17 -8.45 14.24
CA ASN A 83 -30.98 -9.65 14.13
C ASN A 83 -31.51 -10.12 15.50
N ILE A 84 -30.68 -10.08 16.54
CA ILE A 84 -31.11 -10.39 17.92
C ILE A 84 -32.19 -9.41 18.38
N TRP A 85 -32.04 -8.11 18.07
CA TRP A 85 -33.03 -7.08 18.37
C TRP A 85 -34.37 -7.36 17.68
N ILE A 86 -34.35 -7.69 16.40
CA ILE A 86 -35.55 -8.01 15.60
C ILE A 86 -36.29 -9.21 16.21
N LEU A 87 -35.56 -10.31 16.51
CA LEU A 87 -36.15 -11.50 17.12
C LEU A 87 -36.78 -11.21 18.48
N TYR A 88 -36.12 -10.39 19.29
CA TYR A 88 -36.63 -9.99 20.60
C TYR A 88 -37.89 -9.13 20.50
N LEU A 89 -37.93 -8.17 19.58
CA LEU A 89 -39.12 -7.35 19.33
C LEU A 89 -40.28 -8.19 18.79
N TYR A 90 -40.00 -9.15 17.90
CA TYR A 90 -41.02 -10.09 17.42
C TYR A 90 -41.60 -10.92 18.56
N TYR A 91 -40.76 -11.40 19.48
CA TYR A 91 -41.19 -12.11 20.69
C TYR A 91 -42.11 -11.24 21.56
N ILE A 92 -41.71 -10.00 21.88
CA ILE A 92 -42.56 -9.09 22.67
C ILE A 92 -43.90 -8.83 21.97
N LEU A 93 -43.86 -8.56 20.66
CA LEU A 93 -45.04 -8.25 19.87
C LEU A 93 -46.02 -9.42 19.85
N LYS A 94 -45.51 -10.67 19.73
CA LYS A 94 -46.32 -11.87 19.85
C LYS A 94 -46.95 -11.99 21.24
N MET A 95 -46.15 -11.88 22.31
CA MET A 95 -46.65 -11.94 23.69
C MET A 95 -47.74 -10.90 23.96
N ALA A 96 -47.58 -9.68 23.42
CA ALA A 96 -48.58 -8.62 23.55
C ALA A 96 -49.86 -8.91 22.75
N LYS A 97 -49.76 -9.49 21.54
CA LYS A 97 -50.93 -9.88 20.72
C LYS A 97 -51.73 -11.01 21.34
N ASP A 98 -51.06 -12.06 21.80
CA ASP A 98 -51.71 -13.21 22.45
C ASP A 98 -52.47 -12.75 23.69
N GLU A 99 -51.91 -11.77 24.43
CA GLU A 99 -52.56 -11.18 25.60
C GLU A 99 -53.73 -10.26 25.27
N MET A 100 -53.71 -9.51 24.17
CA MET A 100 -54.88 -8.71 23.77
C MET A 100 -56.14 -9.58 23.51
N GLY A 101 -55.97 -10.89 23.28
CA GLY A 101 -57.06 -11.86 23.22
C GLY A 101 -57.43 -12.50 24.58
N SER A 102 -56.73 -12.14 25.67
CA SER A 102 -56.80 -12.73 27.01
C SER A 102 -57.14 -11.62 28.03
N GLU A 103 -58.22 -11.73 28.80
CA GLU A 103 -58.66 -10.67 29.74
C GLU A 103 -57.83 -10.62 31.06
N SER A 104 -56.51 -10.84 31.03
CA SER A 104 -55.68 -10.94 32.24
C SER A 104 -55.00 -9.62 32.64
N LEU A 105 -55.59 -8.92 33.61
CA LEU A 105 -55.11 -7.61 34.08
C LEU A 105 -53.68 -7.63 34.68
N THR A 106 -53.27 -8.73 35.30
CA THR A 106 -51.98 -8.87 36.00
C THR A 106 -50.82 -9.11 35.04
N PHE A 107 -51.07 -9.82 33.93
CA PHE A 107 -50.06 -10.07 32.91
C PHE A 107 -49.81 -8.83 32.04
N MET A 108 -50.84 -8.02 31.76
CA MET A 108 -50.65 -6.71 31.13
C MET A 108 -49.74 -5.77 31.93
N GLN A 109 -49.80 -5.80 33.26
CA GLN A 109 -48.92 -4.98 34.11
C GLN A 109 -47.45 -5.44 34.03
N SER A 110 -47.19 -6.75 33.98
CA SER A 110 -45.84 -7.31 33.86
C SER A 110 -45.23 -7.05 32.46
N LEU A 111 -46.03 -7.17 31.40
CA LEU A 111 -45.62 -6.79 30.04
C LEU A 111 -45.29 -5.30 29.93
N ARG A 112 -46.10 -4.42 30.53
CA ARG A 112 -45.84 -2.97 30.55
C ARG A 112 -44.56 -2.63 31.29
N ALA A 113 -44.24 -3.35 32.38
CA ALA A 113 -43.00 -3.19 33.13
C ALA A 113 -41.78 -3.67 32.34
N LEU A 114 -41.87 -4.82 31.66
CA LEU A 114 -40.82 -5.34 30.77
C LEU A 114 -40.55 -4.40 29.59
N ALA A 115 -41.62 -3.95 28.92
CA ALA A 115 -41.53 -3.02 27.80
C ALA A 115 -40.91 -1.69 28.24
N LYS A 116 -41.37 -1.07 29.33
CA LYS A 116 -40.80 0.21 29.82
C LYS A 116 -39.36 0.06 30.32
N GLY A 117 -39.06 -0.96 31.13
CA GLY A 117 -37.76 -1.13 31.77
C GLY A 117 -36.62 -1.49 30.82
N ARG A 118 -36.93 -2.22 29.73
CA ARG A 118 -35.93 -2.58 28.71
C ARG A 118 -35.93 -1.63 27.51
N ALA A 119 -37.06 -1.10 27.06
CA ALA A 119 -37.04 -0.07 26.01
C ALA A 119 -36.19 1.14 26.43
N GLN A 120 -36.23 1.58 27.69
CA GLN A 120 -35.40 2.71 28.15
C GLN A 120 -33.89 2.43 28.19
N ARG A 121 -33.44 1.18 28.32
CA ARG A 121 -32.00 0.86 28.28
C ARG A 121 -31.45 0.63 26.88
N PHE A 122 -32.32 0.48 25.89
CA PHE A 122 -31.97 -0.12 24.59
C PHE A 122 -32.35 0.74 23.37
N PHE A 123 -32.83 1.97 23.58
CA PHE A 123 -33.16 2.93 22.52
C PHE A 123 -31.97 3.86 22.15
N GLN A 124 -30.77 3.32 22.02
CA GLN A 124 -29.85 3.90 21.04
C GLN A 124 -30.02 3.07 19.78
N GLU A 125 -30.83 3.58 18.84
CA GLU A 125 -30.88 3.02 17.50
C GLU A 125 -29.44 2.83 17.00
N PRO A 126 -29.10 1.65 16.45
CA PRO A 126 -27.78 1.45 15.85
C PRO A 126 -27.60 2.50 14.75
N GLN A 127 -26.81 3.53 15.02
CA GLN A 127 -26.51 4.57 14.05
C GLN A 127 -25.36 4.11 13.16
N MET A 128 -25.46 4.42 11.88
CA MET A 128 -24.37 4.19 10.94
C MET A 128 -23.19 5.07 11.36
N ILE A 129 -22.07 4.45 11.72
CA ILE A 129 -20.86 5.17 12.12
C ILE A 129 -20.25 5.83 10.87
N PRO A 130 -20.00 7.15 10.86
CA PRO A 130 -19.45 7.88 9.69
C PRO A 130 -18.11 7.33 9.14
N GLU A 131 -17.38 6.54 9.93
CA GLU A 131 -16.09 5.93 9.57
C GLU A 131 -16.18 4.48 9.08
N SER A 132 -17.40 4.02 8.74
CA SER A 132 -17.68 2.63 8.31
C SER A 132 -17.12 2.26 6.93
N LEU A 133 -16.88 3.24 6.05
CA LEU A 133 -16.30 3.02 4.72
C LEU A 133 -14.79 3.17 4.73
N ILE A 134 -14.12 2.62 3.71
CA ILE A 134 -12.67 2.74 3.53
C ILE A 134 -12.23 4.22 3.55
N ASN A 135 -11.19 4.52 4.30
CA ASN A 135 -10.58 5.84 4.36
C ASN A 135 -9.61 6.01 3.18
N GLU A 136 -10.15 6.35 2.01
CA GLU A 136 -9.35 6.55 0.79
C GLU A 136 -8.27 7.62 0.98
N ALA A 137 -8.56 8.69 1.72
CA ALA A 137 -7.59 9.76 1.97
C ALA A 137 -6.38 9.29 2.80
N LYS A 138 -6.55 8.34 3.72
CA LYS A 138 -5.45 7.71 4.46
C LYS A 138 -4.50 6.93 3.55
N HIS A 139 -5.04 6.25 2.54
CA HIS A 139 -4.27 5.38 1.63
C HIS A 139 -3.66 6.14 0.45
N LEU A 140 -4.42 7.05 -0.15
CA LEU A 140 -4.07 7.78 -1.37
C LEU A 140 -3.56 9.20 -1.11
N GLY A 141 -3.84 9.79 0.05
CA GLY A 141 -3.46 11.16 0.38
C GLY A 141 -1.94 11.34 0.37
N ASN A 142 -1.47 12.21 -0.52
CA ASN A 142 -0.04 12.49 -0.74
C ASN A 142 0.81 11.24 -1.02
N LEU A 143 0.21 10.21 -1.63
CA LEU A 143 0.86 8.92 -1.90
C LEU A 143 2.18 9.09 -2.64
N THR A 144 2.16 9.75 -3.80
CA THR A 144 3.36 9.93 -4.64
C THR A 144 4.47 10.70 -3.93
N PHE A 145 4.11 11.74 -3.16
CA PHE A 145 5.06 12.51 -2.36
C PHE A 145 5.72 11.66 -1.27
N ARG A 146 4.93 10.86 -0.53
CA ARG A 146 5.46 9.99 0.53
C ARG A 146 6.38 8.90 -0.02
N VAL A 147 5.98 8.27 -1.12
CA VAL A 147 6.81 7.27 -1.81
C VAL A 147 8.14 7.89 -2.22
N TRP A 148 8.13 9.07 -2.85
CA TRP A 148 9.34 9.79 -3.22
C TRP A 148 10.20 10.17 -2.01
N GLN A 149 9.59 10.62 -0.91
CA GLN A 149 10.33 10.96 0.31
C GLN A 149 11.01 9.73 0.91
N ASN A 150 10.33 8.58 0.96
CA ASN A 150 10.88 7.31 1.43
C ASN A 150 12.00 6.79 0.51
N MET A 151 11.93 7.06 -0.81
CA MET A 151 13.02 6.73 -1.72
C MET A 151 14.35 7.40 -1.35
N LEU A 152 14.32 8.58 -0.73
CA LEU A 152 15.56 9.27 -0.33
C LEU A 152 16.38 8.48 0.70
N GLU A 153 15.75 7.59 1.47
CA GLU A 153 16.43 6.75 2.46
C GLU A 153 17.26 5.63 1.82
N ILE A 154 16.90 5.20 0.60
CA ILE A 154 17.60 4.13 -0.12
C ILE A 154 18.64 4.64 -1.12
N VAL A 155 18.61 5.94 -1.47
CA VAL A 155 19.62 6.55 -2.36
C VAL A 155 20.84 6.95 -1.53
N GLN A 156 21.90 6.15 -1.61
CA GLN A 156 23.20 6.51 -1.02
C GLN A 156 23.96 7.47 -1.95
N TYR A 157 24.50 8.55 -1.37
CA TYR A 157 25.38 9.54 -2.02
C TYR A 157 26.82 9.03 -2.18
#